data_AF-A0A6C0KG43-F1
#
_entry.id   AF-A0A6C0KG43-F1
#
_cell.length_a   1.000
_cell.length_b   1.000
_cell.length_c   1.000
_cell.angle_alpha   90.00
_cell.angle_beta   90.00
_cell.angle_gamma   90.00
#
_symmetry.space_group_name_H-M   'P 1'
#
loop_
_entity.id
_entity.type
_entity.pdbx_description
1 polymer ?
#
loop_
_entity_poly.entity_id
_entity_poly.type
_entity_poly.pdbx_seq_one_letter_code
_entity_poly.pdbx_strand_id
1 'polypeptide(L)'
;MSNSCGSKRYIFQETIDHCRWKGVLRNEVLTKTELQEHNLHHFSCNSFDNILLKVYNICNKVEGIGILTIYDITSAICRYNKINIDKIYIIGKGPKRAIRLLDVKVKLQKIQNITLKYVEIPEILKAFHEKNYEINLQLKNSNNGDDFESYLCNWQKDK
;
A
#
# COMPACT_ATOMS: atom_id res chain seq x y z
N MET A 1 30.69 19.31 -9.86
CA MET A 1 29.22 19.34 -9.82
C MET A 1 28.70 18.27 -10.77
N SER A 2 28.45 17.07 -10.25
CA SER A 2 27.91 15.95 -11.02
C SER A 2 26.37 15.99 -10.96
N ASN A 3 25.76 16.41 -12.06
CA ASN A 3 24.31 16.31 -12.24
C ASN A 3 23.95 14.83 -12.46
N SER A 4 23.55 14.13 -11.39
CA SER A 4 22.88 12.84 -11.53
C SER A 4 21.45 13.11 -12.03
N CYS A 5 21.24 12.98 -13.33
CA CYS A 5 19.92 12.89 -13.93
C CYS A 5 19.28 11.54 -13.54
N GLY A 6 18.77 11.45 -12.31
CA GLY A 6 17.87 10.36 -11.95
C GLY A 6 16.54 10.65 -12.61
N SER A 7 16.12 9.84 -13.58
CA SER A 7 14.77 9.96 -14.16
C SER A 7 13.78 9.95 -13.00
N LYS A 8 12.94 11.00 -12.88
CA LYS A 8 11.87 11.04 -11.89
C LYS A 8 11.06 9.75 -12.03
N ARG A 9 11.12 8.87 -11.03
CA ARG A 9 10.36 7.63 -11.04
C ARG A 9 8.89 8.01 -11.04
N TYR A 10 8.17 7.60 -12.08
CA TYR A 10 6.74 7.85 -12.21
C TYR A 10 6.00 7.34 -10.97
N ILE A 11 5.05 8.10 -10.43
CA ILE A 11 4.42 7.86 -9.11
C ILE A 11 3.82 6.45 -9.01
N PHE A 12 3.23 5.95 -10.09
CA PHE A 12 2.63 4.62 -10.16
C PHE A 12 3.56 3.55 -10.76
N GLN A 13 4.86 3.83 -10.91
CA GLN A 13 5.77 2.87 -11.53
C GLN A 13 5.81 1.53 -10.78
N GLU A 14 5.85 1.58 -9.45
CA GLU A 14 5.79 0.38 -8.60
C GLU A 14 4.47 -0.39 -8.78
N THR A 15 3.34 0.32 -8.75
CA THR A 15 2.00 -0.25 -9.01
C THR A 15 1.96 -0.95 -10.36
N ILE A 16 2.54 -0.33 -11.41
CA ILE A 16 2.63 -0.91 -12.74
C ILE A 16 3.51 -2.16 -12.73
N ASP A 17 4.64 -2.12 -12.03
CA ASP A 17 5.58 -3.23 -12.00
C ASP A 17 4.99 -4.48 -11.35
N HIS A 18 4.14 -4.31 -10.34
CA HIS A 18 3.47 -5.38 -9.60
C HIS A 18 2.13 -5.84 -10.23
N CYS A 19 1.51 -5.04 -11.09
CA CYS A 19 0.25 -5.41 -11.73
C CYS A 19 0.46 -6.46 -12.83
N ARG A 20 -0.35 -7.52 -12.83
CA ARG A 20 -0.34 -8.53 -13.91
C ARG A 20 -0.88 -7.95 -15.23
N TRP A 21 -1.90 -7.10 -15.14
CA TRP A 21 -2.61 -6.51 -16.28
C TRP A 21 -2.08 -5.10 -16.58
N LYS A 22 -0.75 -4.97 -16.77
CA LYS A 22 -0.07 -3.67 -16.93
C LYS A 22 -0.65 -2.82 -18.05
N GLY A 23 -1.04 -3.45 -19.17
CA GLY A 23 -1.67 -2.77 -20.30
C GLY A 23 -3.00 -2.13 -19.93
N VAL A 24 -3.87 -2.88 -19.25
CA VAL A 24 -5.17 -2.38 -18.76
C VAL A 24 -4.96 -1.27 -17.73
N LEU A 25 -4.08 -1.47 -16.75
CA LEU A 25 -3.77 -0.45 -15.75
C LEU A 25 -3.30 0.85 -16.41
N ARG A 26 -2.37 0.78 -17.38
CA ARG A 26 -1.85 1.97 -18.07
C ARG A 26 -2.92 2.66 -18.92
N ASN A 27 -3.70 1.90 -19.68
CA ASN A 27 -4.53 2.46 -20.74
C ASN A 27 -5.96 2.80 -20.26
N GLU A 28 -6.48 2.10 -19.25
CA GLU A 28 -7.86 2.25 -18.81
C GLU A 28 -8.00 2.90 -17.43
N VAL A 29 -7.01 2.74 -16.54
CA VAL A 29 -7.06 3.29 -15.18
C VAL A 29 -6.21 4.54 -15.06
N LEU A 30 -4.93 4.46 -15.41
CA LEU A 30 -3.99 5.58 -15.25
C LEU A 30 -4.14 6.67 -16.31
N THR A 31 -5.09 6.54 -17.24
CA THR A 31 -5.55 7.61 -18.14
C THR A 31 -6.71 8.43 -17.56
N LYS A 32 -7.32 8.00 -16.46
CA LYS A 32 -8.39 8.76 -15.80
C LYS A 32 -7.85 10.08 -15.25
N THR A 33 -8.60 11.15 -15.42
CA THR A 33 -8.19 12.52 -15.09
C THR A 33 -7.77 12.64 -13.62
N GLU A 34 -8.50 11.98 -12.73
CA GLU A 34 -8.27 11.97 -11.29
C GLU A 34 -6.94 11.32 -10.89
N LEU A 35 -6.40 10.42 -11.72
CA LEU A 35 -5.16 9.70 -11.47
C LEU A 35 -3.98 10.26 -12.26
N GLN A 36 -4.15 11.39 -12.96
CA GLN A 36 -3.03 12.10 -13.56
C GLN A 36 -2.21 12.82 -12.48
N GLU A 37 -0.88 12.78 -12.60
CA GLU A 37 0.07 13.35 -11.61
C GLU A 37 -0.27 14.79 -11.21
N HIS A 38 -0.61 15.65 -12.18
CA HIS A 38 -0.96 17.05 -11.92
C HIS A 38 -2.24 17.22 -11.09
N ASN A 39 -3.12 16.21 -10.99
CA ASN A 39 -4.34 16.24 -10.19
C ASN A 39 -4.21 15.55 -8.83
N LEU A 40 -3.10 14.85 -8.56
CA LEU A 40 -2.95 14.06 -7.33
C LEU A 40 -2.90 14.91 -6.05
N HIS A 41 -2.56 16.19 -6.16
CA HIS A 41 -2.53 17.12 -5.03
C HIS A 41 -3.93 17.41 -4.46
N HIS A 42 -5.00 17.18 -5.23
CA HIS A 42 -6.39 17.27 -4.75
C HIS A 42 -6.72 16.25 -3.66
N PHE A 43 -5.87 15.23 -3.48
CA PHE A 43 -6.02 14.23 -2.43
C PHE A 43 -5.39 14.63 -1.09
N SER A 44 -4.60 15.71 -1.03
CA SER A 44 -3.78 16.09 0.14
C SER A 44 -4.52 16.17 1.49
N CYS A 45 -5.78 16.59 1.51
CA CYS A 45 -6.60 16.67 2.73
C CYS A 45 -7.54 15.47 2.95
N ASN A 46 -7.38 14.38 2.20
CA ASN A 46 -8.24 13.19 2.32
C ASN A 46 -7.62 12.17 3.28
N SER A 47 -8.46 11.41 3.98
CA SER A 47 -8.01 10.21 4.70
C SER A 47 -7.70 9.08 3.72
N PHE A 48 -6.90 8.10 4.16
CA PHE A 48 -6.67 6.85 3.42
C PHE A 48 -7.99 6.22 2.96
N ASP A 49 -8.98 6.09 3.86
CA ASP A 49 -10.29 5.48 3.55
C ASP A 49 -11.01 6.21 2.40
N ASN A 50 -10.96 7.54 2.38
CA ASN A 50 -11.57 8.34 1.32
C ASN A 50 -10.84 8.20 -0.01
N ILE A 51 -9.51 8.13 0.00
CA ILE A 51 -8.70 7.90 -1.20
C ILE A 51 -8.98 6.50 -1.75
N LEU A 52 -8.93 5.49 -0.88
CA LEU A 52 -9.20 4.10 -1.25
C LEU A 52 -10.58 3.96 -1.91
N LEU A 53 -11.61 4.57 -1.34
CA LEU A 53 -12.96 4.51 -1.89
C LEU A 53 -13.05 5.19 -3.27
N LYS A 54 -12.40 6.34 -3.45
CA LYS A 54 -12.35 7.04 -4.75
C LYS A 54 -11.64 6.17 -5.80
N VAL A 55 -10.46 5.63 -5.47
CA VAL A 55 -9.70 4.75 -6.37
C VAL A 55 -10.48 3.48 -6.68
N TYR A 56 -11.13 2.89 -5.67
CA TYR A 56 -11.97 1.71 -5.84
C TYR A 56 -13.13 1.97 -6.82
N ASN A 57 -13.82 3.11 -6.70
CA ASN A 57 -14.92 3.46 -7.59
C ASN A 57 -14.46 3.70 -9.04
N ILE A 58 -13.22 4.12 -9.24
CA ILE A 58 -12.61 4.24 -10.57
C ILE A 58 -12.30 2.84 -11.14
N CYS A 59 -11.77 1.94 -10.31
CA CYS A 59 -11.19 0.67 -10.75
C CYS A 59 -12.16 -0.52 -10.76
N ASN A 60 -13.20 -0.52 -9.93
CA ASN A 60 -14.02 -1.71 -9.66
C ASN A 60 -14.81 -2.23 -10.88
N LYS A 61 -14.96 -1.42 -11.93
CA LYS A 61 -15.59 -1.81 -13.20
C LYS A 61 -14.57 -2.22 -14.27
N VAL A 62 -13.28 -2.11 -14.00
CA VAL A 62 -12.21 -2.43 -14.95
C VAL A 62 -11.76 -3.87 -14.72
N GLU A 63 -11.92 -4.71 -15.76
CA GLU A 63 -11.52 -6.11 -15.68
C GLU A 63 -10.01 -6.26 -15.44
N GLY A 64 -9.61 -7.24 -14.66
CA GLY A 64 -8.19 -7.50 -14.35
C GLY A 64 -7.59 -6.62 -13.26
N ILE A 65 -8.32 -5.61 -12.76
CA ILE A 65 -7.87 -4.74 -11.67
C ILE A 65 -8.48 -5.20 -10.34
N GLY A 66 -7.66 -5.89 -9.54
CA GLY A 66 -8.07 -6.39 -8.23
C GLY A 66 -7.74 -5.44 -7.08
N ILE A 67 -8.23 -5.79 -5.88
CA ILE A 67 -8.04 -4.99 -4.65
C ILE A 67 -6.56 -4.72 -4.31
N LEU A 68 -5.64 -5.62 -4.70
CA LEU A 68 -4.21 -5.39 -4.52
C LEU A 68 -3.72 -4.18 -5.33
N THR A 69 -4.07 -4.12 -6.62
CA THR A 69 -3.70 -2.99 -7.46
C THR A 69 -4.38 -1.69 -7.01
N ILE A 70 -5.64 -1.78 -6.56
CA ILE A 70 -6.37 -0.63 -5.99
C ILE A 70 -5.64 -0.10 -4.75
N TYR A 71 -5.18 -0.99 -3.87
CA TYR A 71 -4.37 -0.62 -2.72
C TYR A 71 -3.03 0.00 -3.14
N ASP A 72 -2.29 -0.61 -4.08
CA ASP A 72 -1.01 -0.08 -4.55
C ASP A 72 -1.15 1.34 -5.13
N ILE A 73 -2.23 1.63 -5.88
CA ILE A 73 -2.55 2.99 -6.35
C ILE A 73 -2.83 3.90 -5.16
N THR A 74 -3.64 3.46 -4.20
CA THR A 74 -4.01 4.23 -3.02
C THR A 74 -2.76 4.61 -2.20
N SER A 75 -1.89 3.64 -1.91
CA SER A 75 -0.63 3.85 -1.22
C SER A 75 0.28 4.83 -1.96
N ALA A 76 0.39 4.71 -3.30
CA ALA A 76 1.17 5.66 -4.09
C ALA A 76 0.64 7.11 -3.98
N ILE A 77 -0.68 7.30 -3.99
CA ILE A 77 -1.30 8.62 -3.78
C ILE A 77 -1.05 9.14 -2.35
N CYS A 78 -1.18 8.27 -1.34
CA CYS A 78 -0.89 8.63 0.05
C CYS A 78 0.57 9.06 0.23
N ARG A 79 1.54 8.31 -0.33
CA ARG A 79 2.96 8.66 -0.30
C ARG A 79 3.23 9.99 -0.99
N TYR A 80 2.65 10.24 -2.17
CA TYR A 80 2.80 11.51 -2.89
C TYR A 80 2.31 12.70 -2.04
N ASN A 81 1.22 12.52 -1.30
CA ASN A 81 0.61 13.56 -0.47
C ASN A 81 1.08 13.58 0.99
N LYS A 82 2.05 12.73 1.37
CA LYS A 82 2.51 12.55 2.77
C LYS A 82 1.38 12.21 3.76
N ILE A 83 0.40 11.42 3.30
CA ILE A 83 -0.73 10.97 4.11
C ILE A 83 -0.32 9.67 4.80
N ASN A 84 -0.46 9.64 6.12
CA ASN A 84 -0.16 8.47 6.92
C ASN A 84 -1.24 7.38 6.72
N ILE A 85 -0.81 6.12 6.63
CA ILE A 85 -1.72 4.98 6.65
C ILE A 85 -1.60 4.35 8.03
N ASP A 86 -2.57 4.54 8.92
CA ASP A 86 -2.41 4.18 10.34
C ASP A 86 -2.43 2.67 10.61
N LYS A 87 -2.79 1.87 9.61
CA LYS A 87 -3.01 0.42 9.71
C LYS A 87 -2.18 -0.34 8.70
N ILE A 88 -1.77 -1.54 9.07
CA ILE A 88 -1.08 -2.45 8.17
C ILE A 88 -2.13 -3.32 7.49
N TYR A 89 -2.41 -3.02 6.22
CA TYR A 89 -3.42 -3.77 5.46
C TYR A 89 -2.85 -5.08 4.90
N ILE A 90 -3.59 -6.18 5.08
CA ILE A 90 -3.15 -7.53 4.73
C ILE A 90 -3.70 -7.90 3.36
N ILE A 91 -3.10 -7.32 2.32
CA ILE A 91 -3.50 -7.47 0.93
C ILE A 91 -2.38 -8.20 0.16
N GLY A 92 -2.72 -9.12 -0.74
CA GLY A 92 -1.71 -9.95 -1.42
C GLY A 92 -1.23 -11.18 -0.62
N LYS A 93 -0.23 -11.89 -1.14
CA LYS A 93 0.28 -13.15 -0.55
C LYS A 93 1.38 -12.92 0.49
N GLY A 94 2.24 -11.91 0.28
CA GLY A 94 3.37 -11.60 1.16
C GLY A 94 2.91 -11.27 2.59
N PRO A 95 2.10 -10.22 2.79
CA PRO A 95 1.55 -9.88 4.10
C PRO A 95 0.78 -11.04 4.75
N LYS A 96 0.00 -11.78 3.96
CA LYS A 96 -0.74 -12.96 4.48
C LYS A 96 0.19 -14.02 5.05
N ARG A 97 1.35 -14.27 4.42
CA ARG A 97 2.34 -15.20 4.95
C ARG A 97 3.03 -14.63 6.19
N ALA A 98 3.42 -13.36 6.15
CA ALA A 98 4.07 -12.69 7.29
C ALA A 98 3.21 -12.75 8.56
N ILE A 99 1.92 -12.43 8.46
CA ILE A 99 1.01 -12.48 9.62
C ILE A 99 0.83 -13.89 10.18
N ARG A 100 0.84 -14.92 9.34
CA ARG A 100 0.81 -16.31 9.80
C ARG A 100 2.09 -16.70 10.55
N LEU A 101 3.25 -16.30 10.03
CA LEU A 101 4.54 -16.57 10.70
C LEU A 101 4.63 -15.86 12.06
N LEU A 102 4.09 -14.64 12.14
CA LEU A 102 4.02 -13.86 13.37
C LEU A 102 2.88 -14.29 14.30
N ASP A 103 2.00 -15.18 13.87
CA ASP A 103 0.83 -15.63 14.63
C ASP A 103 -0.02 -14.46 15.18
N VAL A 104 -0.22 -13.42 14.35
CA VAL A 104 -0.98 -12.22 14.73
C VAL A 104 -2.41 -12.34 14.21
N LYS A 105 -3.37 -12.03 15.09
CA LYS A 105 -4.80 -12.05 14.73
C LYS A 105 -5.16 -10.87 13.84
N VAL A 106 -5.68 -11.17 12.65
CA VAL A 106 -6.20 -10.15 11.72
C VAL A 106 -7.55 -9.61 12.17
N LYS A 107 -7.74 -8.30 12.00
CA LYS A 107 -9.01 -7.58 12.17
C LYS A 107 -9.64 -7.29 10.80
N LEU A 108 -10.92 -6.91 10.82
CA LEU A 108 -11.66 -6.51 9.63
C LEU A 108 -12.07 -5.04 9.74
N GLN A 109 -11.87 -4.29 8.68
CA GLN A 109 -12.39 -2.94 8.52
C GLN A 109 -13.33 -2.92 7.32
N LYS A 110 -14.50 -2.31 7.51
CA LYS A 110 -15.48 -2.06 6.45
C LYS A 110 -15.44 -0.59 6.08
N ILE A 111 -15.12 -0.30 4.83
CA ILE A 111 -15.12 1.04 4.23
C ILE A 111 -16.20 1.01 3.15
N GLN A 112 -17.43 1.35 3.54
CA GLN A 112 -18.63 1.18 2.71
C GLN A 112 -18.77 -0.25 2.14
N ASN A 113 -18.55 -0.44 0.84
CA ASN A 113 -18.63 -1.71 0.12
C ASN A 113 -17.30 -2.48 0.07
N ILE A 114 -16.22 -1.90 0.61
CA ILE A 114 -14.89 -2.52 0.65
C ILE A 114 -14.69 -3.13 2.04
N THR A 115 -14.27 -4.40 2.09
CA THR A 115 -13.85 -5.04 3.34
C THR A 115 -12.38 -5.40 3.26
N LEU A 116 -11.57 -4.82 4.15
CA LEU A 116 -10.14 -5.07 4.23
C LEU A 116 -9.77 -5.80 5.52
N LYS A 117 -8.77 -6.67 5.43
CA LYS A 117 -8.10 -7.25 6.59
C LYS A 117 -6.93 -6.36 6.97
N TYR A 118 -6.74 -6.16 8.26
CA TYR A 118 -5.64 -5.34 8.76
C TYR A 118 -5.15 -5.83 10.12
N VAL A 119 -3.99 -5.32 10.53
CA VAL A 119 -3.45 -5.42 11.90
C VAL A 119 -2.96 -4.05 12.33
N GLU A 120 -2.91 -3.79 13.64
CA GLU A 120 -2.39 -2.54 14.17
C GLU A 120 -0.86 -2.60 14.27
N ILE A 121 -0.18 -1.48 14.04
CA ILE A 121 1.29 -1.40 14.14
C ILE A 121 1.82 -1.93 15.50
N PRO A 122 1.23 -1.56 16.66
CA PRO A 122 1.66 -2.07 17.96
C PRO A 122 1.60 -3.61 18.08
N GLU A 123 0.66 -4.27 17.38
CA GLU A 123 0.51 -5.73 17.42
C GLU A 123 1.68 -6.40 16.68
N ILE A 124 2.16 -5.82 15.58
CA ILE A 124 3.35 -6.30 14.87
C ILE A 124 4.60 -6.09 15.71
N LEU A 125 4.78 -4.90 16.30
CA LEU A 125 5.95 -4.62 17.14
C LEU A 125 6.03 -5.58 18.33
N LYS A 126 4.89 -5.85 18.97
CA LYS A 126 4.78 -6.83 20.05
C LYS A 126 5.17 -8.23 19.58
N ALA A 127 4.64 -8.69 18.44
CA ALA A 127 4.93 -10.03 17.92
C ALA A 127 6.41 -10.23 17.54
N PHE A 128 7.06 -9.21 16.97
CA PHE A 128 8.49 -9.24 16.69
C PHE A 128 9.31 -9.38 17.97
N HIS A 129 8.96 -8.60 19.00
CA HIS A 129 9.63 -8.66 20.30
C HIS A 129 9.46 -10.03 20.97
N GLU A 130 8.23 -10.56 21.04
CA GLU A 130 7.93 -11.85 21.69
C GLU A 130 8.61 -13.04 20.98
N LYS A 131 8.81 -12.97 19.66
CA LYS A 131 9.49 -14.01 18.87
C LYS A 131 10.98 -13.77 18.67
N ASN A 132 11.54 -12.73 19.30
CA ASN A 132 12.95 -12.34 19.19
C ASN A 132 13.41 -12.13 17.73
N TYR A 133 12.58 -11.49 16.92
CA TYR A 133 12.93 -11.06 15.56
C TYR A 133 13.47 -9.63 15.56
N GLU A 134 14.53 -9.40 14.80
CA GLU A 134 15.06 -8.05 14.59
C GLU A 134 14.09 -7.21 13.75
N ILE A 135 13.96 -5.94 14.11
CA ILE A 135 13.25 -4.92 13.33
C ILE A 135 14.14 -3.70 13.17
N ASN A 136 14.17 -3.11 11.97
CA ASN A 136 14.97 -1.91 11.70
C ASN A 136 14.45 -0.73 12.55
N LEU A 137 15.36 0.03 13.17
CA LEU A 137 15.08 1.25 13.94
C LEU A 137 14.22 2.28 13.19
N GLN A 138 14.43 2.48 11.89
CA GLN A 138 13.62 3.40 11.09
C GLN A 138 12.16 2.97 11.05
N LEU A 139 11.91 1.66 10.90
CA LEU A 139 10.55 1.13 10.87
C LEU A 139 9.91 1.15 12.27
N LYS A 140 10.69 0.88 13.32
CA LYS A 140 10.23 0.96 14.72
C LYS A 140 9.67 2.33 15.08
N ASN A 141 10.17 3.38 14.43
CA ASN A 141 9.73 4.77 14.61
C ASN A 141 8.73 5.23 13.52
N SER A 142 8.42 4.39 12.53
CA SER A 142 7.39 4.72 11.53
C SER A 142 6.01 4.54 12.14
N ASN A 143 5.10 5.45 11.79
CA ASN A 143 3.68 5.31 12.07
C ASN A 143 2.89 4.95 10.80
N ASN A 144 3.57 4.62 9.69
CA ASN A 144 2.96 4.36 8.40
C ASN A 144 2.91 2.86 8.10
N GLY A 145 1.69 2.32 8.03
CA GLY A 145 1.41 0.91 7.77
C GLY A 145 1.86 0.41 6.40
N ASP A 146 2.04 1.30 5.41
CA ASP A 146 2.61 0.95 4.09
C ASP A 146 4.09 0.53 4.22
N ASP A 147 4.86 1.23 5.07
CA ASP A 147 6.26 0.91 5.33
C ASP A 147 6.37 -0.46 6.02
N PHE A 148 5.46 -0.73 6.97
CA PHE A 148 5.39 -2.02 7.65
C PHE A 148 4.97 -3.13 6.71
N GLU A 149 4.00 -2.91 5.83
CA GLU A 149 3.60 -3.90 4.81
C GLU A 149 4.79 -4.28 3.93
N SER A 150 5.50 -3.27 3.41
CA SER A 150 6.68 -3.47 2.56
C SER A 150 7.78 -4.25 3.28
N TYR A 151 8.05 -3.90 4.54
CA TYR A 151 9.02 -4.61 5.36
C TYR A 151 8.62 -6.06 5.61
N LEU A 152 7.37 -6.29 6.04
CA LEU A 152 6.83 -7.63 6.31
C LEU A 152 6.88 -8.52 5.06
N CYS A 153 6.56 -7.94 3.90
CA CYS A 153 6.59 -8.63 2.62
C CYS A 153 8.00 -9.10 2.23
N ASN A 154 9.04 -8.34 2.59
CA ASN A 154 10.42 -8.74 2.39
C ASN A 154 10.91 -9.71 3.46
N TRP A 155 10.68 -9.39 4.74
CA TRP A 155 11.08 -10.22 5.88
C TRP A 155 10.59 -11.67 5.77
N GLN A 156 9.35 -11.90 5.32
CA GLN A 156 8.82 -13.26 5.17
C GLN A 156 9.51 -14.11 4.10
N LYS A 157 10.27 -13.50 3.16
CA LYS A 157 11.01 -14.25 2.12
C LYS A 157 12.17 -15.03 2.74
N ASP A 158 12.73 -14.51 3.82
CA ASP A 158 13.89 -15.06 4.52
C ASP A 158 13.48 -15.96 5.73
N LYS A 159 12.21 -16.35 5.80
CA LYS A 159 11.61 -17.21 6.83
C LYS A 159 10.95 -18.44 6.23
#